data_AF-A0A7Z9HY17-F1
#
_entry.id   AF-A0A7Z9HY17-F1
#
_cell.length_a   1.000
_cell.length_b   1.000
_cell.length_c   1.000
_cell.angle_alpha   90.00
_cell.angle_beta   90.00
_cell.angle_gamma   90.00
#
_symmetry.space_group_name_H-M   'P 1'
#
loop_
_entity.id
_entity.type
_entity.pdbx_description
1 polymer ?
#
loop_
_entity_poly.entity_id
_entity_poly.type
_entity_poly.pdbx_seq_one_letter_code
_entity_poly.pdbx_strand_id
1 'polypeptide(L)'
;MTTVMEDTLQLDEESIDPEMLSMPVLTREIGLQQRPNWLLVKMMNALEQKRQGKGLGWSRAWNKYSMNTFRTHICKPMEDASYVAPAEDFLAQRMDQIDEPYRSFVKDLVSDPDRMVFTFYHNAEYDGVQYEGITFSMGRKRRDDRTKRDRIDIVLEDRRVNGAVDGKIDRVRIYVCPWETYQEKVCQLIEMEPDNPSWDTAQPFYDHLVKYYHGWKGEDDRQWSHWSVRFIDYFGPRSFIPKESSFT
;
A
#
# COMPACT_ATOMS: atom_id res chain seq x y z
N MET A 1 -28.11 -20.73 29.56
CA MET A 1 -27.16 -19.59 29.54
C MET A 1 -25.76 -20.19 29.52
N THR A 2 -25.13 -20.20 28.35
CA THR A 2 -23.82 -20.81 28.16
C THR A 2 -22.78 -19.71 28.35
N THR A 3 -22.04 -19.77 29.45
CA THR A 3 -20.96 -18.85 29.76
C THR A 3 -19.82 -19.13 28.78
N VAL A 4 -19.53 -18.17 27.90
CA VAL A 4 -18.34 -18.20 27.04
C VAL A 4 -17.16 -17.99 27.98
N MET A 5 -16.35 -19.03 28.20
CA MET A 5 -15.04 -18.86 28.84
C MET A 5 -14.15 -18.10 27.85
N GLU A 6 -13.77 -16.88 28.21
CA GLU A 6 -12.69 -16.17 27.55
C GLU A 6 -11.40 -16.96 27.78
N ASP A 7 -10.91 -17.60 26.72
CA ASP A 7 -9.57 -18.20 26.65
C ASP A 7 -8.53 -17.08 26.80
N THR A 8 -8.24 -16.75 28.04
CA THR A 8 -7.12 -15.87 28.40
C THR A 8 -5.86 -16.72 28.29
N LEU A 9 -5.10 -16.52 27.21
CA LEU A 9 -3.76 -17.07 27.02
C LEU A 9 -2.93 -16.81 28.29
N GLN A 10 -2.65 -17.87 29.05
CA GLN A 10 -1.77 -17.79 30.21
C GLN A 10 -0.34 -17.59 29.70
N LEU A 11 0.20 -16.42 29.97
CA LEU A 11 1.59 -16.07 29.74
C LEU A 11 2.45 -16.76 30.81
N ASP A 12 3.52 -17.42 30.41
CA ASP A 12 4.46 -18.12 31.29
C ASP A 12 5.47 -17.15 31.94
N GLU A 13 6.32 -17.64 32.85
CA GLU A 13 7.32 -16.83 33.55
C GLU A 13 8.40 -16.24 32.62
N GLU A 14 8.49 -16.71 31.37
CA GLU A 14 9.36 -16.15 30.32
C GLU A 14 8.67 -15.08 29.47
N SER A 15 7.35 -14.96 29.60
CA SER A 15 6.55 -14.00 28.85
C SER A 15 6.75 -12.59 29.39
N ILE A 16 7.07 -11.66 28.49
CA ILE A 16 7.32 -10.25 28.83
C ILE A 16 6.02 -9.62 29.33
N ASP A 17 6.07 -9.04 30.53
CA ASP A 17 5.00 -8.23 31.10
C ASP A 17 4.61 -7.11 30.11
N PRO A 18 3.35 -7.06 29.64
CA PRO A 18 2.86 -6.03 28.73
C PRO A 18 3.08 -4.60 29.22
N GLU A 19 3.16 -4.38 30.54
CA GLU A 19 3.43 -3.07 31.14
C GLU A 19 4.92 -2.68 31.09
N MET A 20 5.82 -3.64 30.83
CA MET A 20 7.27 -3.42 30.68
C MET A 20 7.72 -3.19 29.23
N LEU A 21 6.77 -3.08 28.29
CA LEU A 21 7.01 -2.84 26.88
C LEU A 21 7.54 -1.41 26.63
N SER A 22 8.85 -1.25 26.78
CA SER A 22 9.56 -0.01 26.47
C SER A 22 10.21 -0.07 25.08
N MET A 23 10.37 1.09 24.43
CA MET A 23 11.07 1.21 23.13
C MET A 23 12.47 0.56 23.11
N PRO A 24 13.27 0.59 24.20
CA PRO A 24 14.53 -0.14 24.29
C PRO A 24 14.41 -1.66 24.19
N VAL A 25 13.39 -2.27 24.83
CA VAL A 25 13.14 -3.72 24.77
C VAL A 25 12.74 -4.13 23.36
N LEU A 26 11.89 -3.33 22.72
CA LEU A 26 11.53 -3.49 21.31
C LEU A 26 12.76 -3.43 20.40
N THR A 27 13.66 -2.48 20.64
CA THR A 27 14.90 -2.27 19.86
C THR A 27 15.87 -3.43 20.01
N ARG A 28 15.98 -4.00 21.21
CA ARG A 28 16.81 -5.18 21.49
C ARG A 28 16.31 -6.41 20.69
N GLU A 29 15.02 -6.67 20.73
CA GLU A 29 14.42 -7.80 20.00
C GLU A 29 14.50 -7.61 18.48
N ILE A 30 14.34 -6.37 17.98
CA ILE A 30 14.53 -6.02 16.55
C ILE A 30 15.98 -6.27 16.09
N GLY A 31 16.97 -6.14 16.99
CA GLY A 31 18.39 -6.32 16.68
C GLY A 31 18.84 -7.78 16.49
N LEU A 32 18.03 -8.75 16.92
CA LEU A 32 18.32 -10.17 16.78
C LEU A 32 17.82 -10.66 15.41
N GLN A 33 18.73 -10.85 14.45
CA GLN A 33 18.45 -11.17 13.03
C GLN A 33 17.80 -12.54 12.74
N GLN A 34 17.18 -13.20 13.73
CA GLN A 34 16.35 -14.39 13.51
C GLN A 34 14.91 -13.97 13.17
N ARG A 35 14.10 -14.89 12.62
CA ARG A 35 12.68 -14.59 12.35
C ARG A 35 12.07 -13.95 13.61
N PRO A 36 11.36 -12.81 13.47
CA PRO A 36 10.85 -12.09 14.62
C PRO A 36 10.07 -13.02 15.56
N ASN A 37 10.33 -12.92 16.86
CA ASN A 37 9.50 -13.60 17.85
C ASN A 37 8.03 -13.23 17.57
N TRP A 38 7.14 -14.21 17.58
CA TRP A 38 5.70 -14.03 17.36
C TRP A 38 5.09 -12.94 18.26
N LEU A 39 5.57 -12.82 19.50
CA LEU A 39 5.14 -11.76 20.42
C LEU A 39 5.51 -10.37 19.87
N LEU A 40 6.73 -10.21 19.35
CA LEU A 40 7.17 -8.97 18.72
C LEU A 40 6.36 -8.67 17.45
N VAL A 41 6.03 -9.67 16.63
CA VAL A 41 5.12 -9.50 15.47
C VAL A 41 3.76 -9.00 15.94
N LYS A 42 3.17 -9.61 16.97
CA LYS A 42 1.88 -9.14 17.53
C LYS A 42 1.95 -7.70 18.03
N MET A 43 2.98 -7.35 18.77
CA MET A 43 3.16 -6.00 19.29
C MET A 43 3.35 -4.98 18.16
N MET A 44 4.17 -5.32 17.16
CA MET A 44 4.42 -4.46 16.00
C MET A 44 3.15 -4.24 15.18
N ASN A 45 2.34 -5.28 14.98
CA ASN A 45 1.03 -5.15 14.35
C ASN A 45 0.07 -4.30 15.19
N ALA A 46 0.06 -4.43 16.52
CA ALA A 46 -0.76 -3.59 17.39
C ALA A 46 -0.33 -2.10 17.34
N LEU A 47 0.97 -1.81 17.33
CA LEU A 47 1.49 -0.45 17.14
C LEU A 47 1.13 0.09 15.76
N GLU A 48 1.21 -0.74 14.72
CA GLU A 48 0.83 -0.39 13.37
C GLU A 48 -0.68 -0.10 13.26
N GLN A 49 -1.54 -0.88 13.92
CA GLN A 49 -2.98 -0.60 14.04
C GLN A 49 -3.26 0.72 14.78
N LYS A 50 -2.53 1.01 15.86
CA LYS A 50 -2.64 2.29 16.58
C LYS A 50 -2.20 3.46 15.71
N ARG A 51 -1.10 3.29 14.96
CA ARG A 51 -0.58 4.29 14.01
C ARG A 51 -1.61 4.55 12.90
N GLN A 52 -2.25 3.50 12.40
CA GLN A 52 -3.34 3.56 11.42
C GLN A 52 -4.56 4.30 11.93
N GLY A 53 -5.02 4.03 13.16
CA GLY A 53 -6.16 4.73 13.74
C GLY A 53 -5.94 6.24 13.84
N LYS A 54 -4.68 6.68 13.88
CA LYS A 54 -4.28 8.10 13.85
C LYS A 54 -3.94 8.61 12.44
N GLY A 55 -4.08 7.76 11.42
CA GLY A 55 -3.71 8.00 10.04
C GLY A 55 -2.21 8.12 9.75
N LEU A 56 -1.35 7.87 10.73
CA LEU A 56 0.06 8.21 10.66
C LEU A 56 0.84 7.33 9.67
N GLY A 57 1.76 7.96 8.95
CA GLY A 57 2.67 7.31 8.02
C GLY A 57 2.12 7.07 6.61
N TRP A 58 2.85 6.26 5.83
CA TRP A 58 2.60 6.13 4.40
C TRP A 58 1.39 5.26 4.08
N SER A 59 1.32 4.06 4.65
CA SER A 59 0.34 3.05 4.22
C SER A 59 -1.09 3.36 4.69
N ARG A 60 -2.07 3.18 3.81
CA ARG A 60 -3.52 3.44 3.99
C ARG A 60 -4.33 2.15 4.01
N ALA A 61 -5.60 2.21 4.42
CA ALA A 61 -6.48 1.05 4.59
C ALA A 61 -6.53 0.13 3.34
N TRP A 62 -6.67 0.72 2.15
CA TRP A 62 -6.71 0.02 0.85
C TRP A 62 -5.34 -0.46 0.35
N ASN A 63 -4.28 -0.41 1.16
CA ASN A 63 -3.01 -1.08 0.87
C ASN A 63 -2.73 -2.22 1.87
N LYS A 64 -3.74 -2.59 2.69
CA LYS A 64 -3.55 -3.43 3.88
C LYS A 64 -4.65 -4.46 4.04
N TYR A 65 -5.89 -4.00 4.06
CA TYR A 65 -7.02 -4.90 4.32
C TYR A 65 -7.29 -5.77 3.11
N SER A 66 -7.35 -7.08 3.35
CA SER A 66 -7.48 -8.12 2.33
C SER A 66 -6.40 -8.07 1.25
N MET A 67 -5.21 -7.58 1.61
CA MET A 67 -4.08 -7.46 0.70
C MET A 67 -2.81 -8.04 1.31
N ASN A 68 -2.00 -8.62 0.44
CA ASN A 68 -0.64 -9.04 0.71
C ASN A 68 0.28 -8.29 -0.25
N THR A 69 1.05 -7.33 0.26
CA THR A 69 2.09 -6.64 -0.50
C THR A 69 3.37 -7.43 -0.43
N PHE A 70 3.79 -7.97 -1.58
CA PHE A 70 4.96 -8.85 -1.65
C PHE A 70 6.23 -8.15 -2.14
N ARG A 71 6.09 -6.98 -2.75
CA ARG A 71 7.22 -6.16 -3.14
C ARG A 71 6.86 -4.67 -3.11
N THR A 72 7.84 -3.83 -2.86
CA THR A 72 7.67 -2.39 -2.84
C THR A 72 8.86 -1.69 -3.46
N HIS A 73 8.61 -0.79 -4.41
CA HIS A 73 9.64 0.06 -4.98
C HIS A 73 9.49 1.51 -4.51
N ILE A 74 10.62 2.17 -4.24
CA ILE A 74 10.71 3.63 -4.14
C ILE A 74 11.14 4.18 -5.50
N CYS A 75 10.50 5.27 -5.89
CA CYS A 75 10.84 6.04 -7.07
C CYS A 75 11.39 7.39 -6.64
N LYS A 76 12.39 7.89 -7.37
CA LYS A 76 12.94 9.24 -7.23
C LYS A 76 12.42 10.07 -8.39
N PRO A 77 11.36 10.89 -8.21
CA PRO A 77 10.63 11.48 -9.34
C PRO A 77 11.48 12.29 -10.33
N MET A 78 12.55 12.94 -9.85
CA MET A 78 13.48 13.69 -10.70
C MET A 78 14.37 12.79 -11.58
N GLU A 79 14.80 11.64 -11.06
CA GLU A 79 15.65 10.68 -11.79
C GLU A 79 14.80 9.75 -12.66
N ASP A 80 13.58 9.43 -12.21
CA ASP A 80 12.67 8.46 -12.79
C ASP A 80 11.47 9.13 -13.50
N ALA A 81 11.67 10.31 -14.11
CA ALA A 81 10.58 11.06 -14.73
C ALA A 81 9.80 10.24 -15.78
N SER A 82 10.49 9.37 -16.54
CA SER A 82 9.87 8.45 -17.50
C SER A 82 8.99 7.39 -16.84
N TYR A 83 9.21 7.07 -15.56
CA TYR A 83 8.33 6.18 -14.80
C TYR A 83 7.07 6.92 -14.33
N VAL A 84 7.24 8.16 -13.85
CA VAL A 84 6.18 8.93 -13.19
C VAL A 84 5.23 9.60 -14.18
N ALA A 85 5.74 10.11 -15.31
CA ALA A 85 4.94 10.90 -16.26
C ALA A 85 3.66 10.18 -16.74
N PRO A 86 3.66 8.88 -17.08
CA PRO A 86 2.42 8.19 -17.45
C PRO A 86 1.35 8.18 -16.35
N ALA A 87 1.74 8.15 -15.07
CA ALA A 87 0.79 8.26 -13.97
C ALA A 87 0.18 9.66 -13.88
N GLU A 88 0.98 10.69 -14.16
CA GLU A 88 0.53 12.09 -14.17
C GLU A 88 -0.43 12.33 -15.35
N ASP A 89 -0.10 11.83 -16.53
CA ASP A 89 -0.98 11.87 -17.71
C ASP A 89 -2.28 11.12 -17.46
N PHE A 90 -2.20 9.94 -16.83
CA PHE A 90 -3.36 9.16 -16.44
C PHE A 90 -4.30 9.93 -15.50
N LEU A 91 -3.75 10.59 -14.47
CA LEU A 91 -4.52 11.44 -13.56
C LEU A 91 -5.08 12.68 -14.27
N ALA A 92 -4.32 13.32 -15.15
CA ALA A 92 -4.72 14.52 -15.86
C ALA A 92 -5.99 14.30 -16.70
N GLN A 93 -6.08 13.15 -17.37
CA GLN A 93 -7.26 12.75 -18.16
C GLN A 93 -8.53 12.52 -17.32
N ARG A 94 -8.40 12.45 -15.99
CA ARG A 94 -9.48 12.14 -15.04
C ARG A 94 -9.82 13.30 -14.13
N MET A 95 -9.20 14.45 -14.34
CA MET A 95 -9.45 15.65 -13.54
C MET A 95 -10.93 16.05 -13.53
N ASP A 96 -11.67 15.78 -14.61
CA ASP A 96 -13.11 16.07 -14.69
C ASP A 96 -13.98 15.14 -13.83
N GLN A 97 -13.47 13.98 -13.42
CA GLN A 97 -14.14 13.02 -12.53
C GLN A 97 -13.82 13.27 -11.05
N ILE A 98 -12.79 14.08 -10.76
CA ILE A 98 -12.38 14.45 -9.41
C ILE A 98 -13.24 15.65 -8.97
N ASP A 99 -13.64 15.79 -7.71
CA ASP A 99 -14.43 16.96 -7.28
C ASP A 99 -13.51 18.17 -7.05
N GLU A 100 -14.03 19.38 -7.18
CA GLU A 100 -13.24 20.63 -7.16
C GLU A 100 -12.22 20.77 -6.00
N PRO A 101 -12.56 20.49 -4.72
CA PRO A 101 -11.56 20.56 -3.64
C PRO A 101 -10.42 19.53 -3.80
N TYR A 102 -10.72 18.35 -4.36
CA TYR A 102 -9.73 17.30 -4.60
C TYR A 102 -8.92 17.57 -5.88
N ARG A 103 -9.49 18.24 -6.89
CA ARG A 103 -8.76 18.63 -8.11
C ARG A 103 -7.59 19.56 -7.78
N SER A 104 -7.84 20.59 -6.98
CA SER A 104 -6.78 21.53 -6.56
C SER A 104 -5.69 20.77 -5.81
N PHE A 105 -6.07 19.89 -4.89
CA PHE A 105 -5.14 19.03 -4.17
C PHE A 105 -4.28 18.16 -5.10
N VAL A 106 -4.88 17.53 -6.12
CA VAL A 106 -4.14 16.69 -7.07
C VAL A 106 -3.10 17.52 -7.83
N LYS A 107 -3.50 18.69 -8.36
CA LYS A 107 -2.57 19.60 -9.06
C LYS A 107 -1.42 20.05 -8.14
N ASP A 108 -1.74 20.40 -6.90
CA ASP A 108 -0.76 20.83 -5.91
C ASP A 108 0.21 19.71 -5.50
N LEU A 109 -0.25 18.46 -5.46
CA LEU A 109 0.58 17.30 -5.13
C LEU A 109 1.48 16.90 -6.29
N VAL A 110 0.94 16.84 -7.51
CA VAL A 110 1.69 16.46 -8.72
C VAL A 110 2.78 17.50 -9.02
N SER A 111 2.51 18.79 -8.79
CA SER A 111 3.50 19.85 -8.97
C SER A 111 4.53 19.97 -7.84
N ASP A 112 4.37 19.21 -6.74
CA ASP A 112 5.27 19.30 -5.60
C ASP A 112 6.64 18.68 -5.93
N PRO A 113 7.76 19.42 -5.81
CA PRO A 113 9.09 18.88 -6.08
C PRO A 113 9.57 17.90 -5.00
N ASP A 114 9.01 17.97 -3.79
CA ASP A 114 9.34 17.07 -2.67
C ASP A 114 8.38 15.88 -2.59
N ARG A 115 7.56 15.66 -3.63
CA ARG A 115 6.69 14.48 -3.72
C ARG A 115 7.53 13.21 -3.68
N MET A 116 7.02 12.21 -2.98
CA MET A 116 7.58 10.87 -2.94
C MET A 116 6.64 9.94 -3.72
N VAL A 117 7.24 9.00 -4.43
CA VAL A 117 6.50 8.00 -5.21
C VAL A 117 6.90 6.61 -4.75
N PHE A 118 5.90 5.77 -4.50
CA PHE A 118 6.07 4.39 -4.10
C PHE A 118 5.17 3.50 -4.95
N THR A 119 5.53 2.22 -5.00
CA THR A 119 4.76 1.23 -5.72
C THR A 119 4.65 -0.03 -4.90
N PHE A 120 3.44 -0.56 -4.74
CA PHE A 120 3.14 -1.72 -3.90
C PHE A 120 2.56 -2.83 -4.77
N TYR A 121 3.35 -3.87 -5.03
CA TYR A 121 2.91 -5.05 -5.77
C TYR A 121 2.23 -6.01 -4.82
N HIS A 122 1.01 -6.44 -5.16
CA HIS A 122 0.15 -7.11 -4.20
C HIS A 122 -0.68 -8.25 -4.78
N ASN A 123 -1.09 -9.13 -3.88
CA ASN A 123 -2.24 -10.00 -4.06
C ASN A 123 -3.38 -9.44 -3.22
N ALA A 124 -4.59 -9.43 -3.76
CA ALA A 124 -5.77 -8.97 -3.05
C ALA A 124 -6.91 -10.00 -3.16
N GLU A 125 -7.81 -10.00 -2.19
CA GLU A 125 -9.04 -10.80 -2.23
C GLU A 125 -10.22 -9.97 -1.72
N TYR A 126 -11.24 -9.79 -2.57
CA TYR A 126 -12.45 -9.06 -2.24
C TYR A 126 -13.66 -9.92 -2.58
N ASP A 127 -14.51 -10.19 -1.60
CA ASP A 127 -15.74 -10.99 -1.78
C ASP A 127 -15.49 -12.33 -2.50
N GLY A 128 -14.37 -12.98 -2.19
CA GLY A 128 -13.94 -14.25 -2.79
C GLY A 128 -13.33 -14.13 -4.20
N VAL A 129 -13.20 -12.92 -4.75
CA VAL A 129 -12.51 -12.65 -6.01
C VAL A 129 -11.06 -12.27 -5.74
N GLN A 130 -10.13 -12.98 -6.37
CA GLN A 130 -8.70 -12.79 -6.18
C GLN A 130 -8.09 -11.97 -7.32
N TYR A 131 -7.16 -11.10 -6.97
CA TYR A 131 -6.45 -10.22 -7.90
C TYR A 131 -4.95 -10.26 -7.66
N GLU A 132 -4.16 -10.16 -8.72
CA GLU A 132 -2.83 -9.60 -8.59
C GLU A 132 -2.83 -8.17 -9.10
N GLY A 133 -2.01 -7.31 -8.52
CA GLY A 133 -2.09 -5.92 -8.87
C GLY A 133 -0.95 -5.09 -8.35
N ILE A 134 -1.09 -3.80 -8.60
CA ILE A 134 -0.11 -2.78 -8.28
C ILE A 134 -0.81 -1.54 -7.75
N THR A 135 -0.32 -1.00 -6.64
CA THR A 135 -0.70 0.34 -6.17
C THR A 135 0.43 1.30 -6.51
N PHE A 136 0.20 2.20 -7.47
CA PHE A 136 1.05 3.36 -7.68
C PHE A 136 0.65 4.46 -6.70
N SER A 137 1.60 4.96 -5.94
CA SER A 137 1.35 5.90 -4.86
C SER A 137 2.19 7.16 -5.00
N MET A 138 1.53 8.31 -4.96
CA MET A 138 2.17 9.62 -4.89
C MET A 138 1.76 10.31 -3.60
N GLY A 139 2.70 10.94 -2.90
CA GLY A 139 2.37 11.65 -1.67
C GLY A 139 3.44 12.64 -1.24
N ARG A 140 3.14 13.44 -0.23
CA ARG A 140 4.09 14.39 0.37
C ARG A 140 3.95 14.45 1.88
N LYS A 141 5.00 14.95 2.54
CA LYS A 141 4.89 15.38 3.94
C LYS A 141 4.21 16.73 3.95
N ARG A 142 3.23 16.90 4.84
CA ARG A 142 2.64 18.23 5.05
C ARG A 142 3.69 19.21 5.57
N ARG A 143 3.61 20.46 5.09
CA ARG A 143 4.58 21.52 5.41
C ARG A 143 4.46 21.99 6.86
N ASP A 144 3.23 22.10 7.35
CA ASP A 144 2.89 22.50 8.71
C ASP A 144 3.14 21.38 9.75
N ASP A 145 3.08 20.12 9.33
CA ASP A 145 3.31 18.98 10.21
C ASP A 145 3.86 17.77 9.42
N ARG A 146 5.17 17.56 9.58
CA ARG A 146 5.93 16.51 8.88
C ARG A 146 5.62 15.10 9.37
N THR A 147 4.69 14.90 10.31
CA THR A 147 4.16 13.57 10.66
C THR A 147 2.97 13.15 9.80
N LYS A 148 2.28 14.14 9.19
CA LYS A 148 1.08 13.98 8.37
C LYS A 148 1.41 13.83 6.89
N ARG A 149 0.59 13.07 6.15
CA ARG A 149 0.86 12.73 4.75
C ARG A 149 -0.36 12.98 3.89
N ASP A 150 -0.15 13.76 2.85
CA ASP A 150 -1.05 13.87 1.71
C ASP A 150 -0.73 12.75 0.72
N ARG A 151 -1.77 12.15 0.11
CA ARG A 151 -1.56 10.98 -0.74
C ARG A 151 -2.62 10.85 -1.84
N ILE A 152 -2.18 10.35 -2.99
CA ILE A 152 -3.01 9.79 -4.06
C ILE A 152 -2.52 8.37 -4.31
N ASP A 153 -3.46 7.44 -4.45
CA ASP A 153 -3.16 6.07 -4.84
C ASP A 153 -3.98 5.67 -6.05
N ILE A 154 -3.31 5.03 -7.00
CA ILE A 154 -3.93 4.39 -8.16
C ILE A 154 -3.68 2.90 -8.02
N VAL A 155 -4.75 2.13 -7.82
CA VAL A 155 -4.73 0.68 -7.69
C VAL A 155 -5.19 0.10 -9.02
N LEU A 156 -4.38 -0.74 -9.65
CA LEU A 156 -4.69 -1.43 -10.90
C LEU A 156 -4.55 -2.93 -10.68
N GLU A 157 -5.59 -3.68 -11.00
CA GLU A 157 -5.73 -5.09 -10.62
C GLU A 157 -6.19 -5.94 -11.80
N ASP A 158 -5.52 -7.07 -11.98
CA ASP A 158 -5.80 -8.14 -12.94
C ASP A 158 -6.46 -9.30 -12.19
N ARG A 159 -7.62 -9.73 -12.67
CA ARG A 159 -8.44 -10.74 -11.99
C ARG A 159 -7.87 -12.13 -12.25
N ARG A 160 -7.65 -12.85 -11.15
CA ARG A 160 -7.30 -14.27 -11.20
C ARG A 160 -8.54 -15.12 -11.52
N VAL A 161 -8.54 -15.78 -12.67
CA VAL A 161 -9.58 -16.73 -13.12
C VAL A 161 -8.96 -18.11 -13.31
N ASN A 162 -9.54 -19.13 -12.66
CA ASN A 162 -9.06 -20.53 -12.73
C ASN A 162 -7.57 -20.71 -12.45
N GLY A 163 -7.02 -19.85 -11.59
CA GLY A 163 -5.62 -19.89 -11.19
C GLY A 163 -4.62 -19.20 -12.12
N ALA A 164 -5.09 -18.59 -13.20
CA ALA A 164 -4.30 -17.77 -14.10
C ALA A 164 -4.77 -16.31 -14.05
N VAL A 165 -3.93 -15.43 -14.56
CA VAL A 165 -4.20 -14.02 -14.87
C VAL A 165 -3.86 -13.83 -16.35
N ASP A 166 -4.49 -12.90 -17.05
CA ASP A 166 -4.29 -12.76 -18.50
C ASP A 166 -3.48 -11.50 -18.90
N GLY A 167 -2.95 -10.78 -17.90
CA GLY A 167 -2.21 -9.54 -18.07
C GLY A 167 -3.09 -8.33 -18.31
N LYS A 168 -4.42 -8.48 -18.27
CA LYS A 168 -5.35 -7.37 -18.47
C LYS A 168 -5.86 -6.88 -17.14
N ILE A 169 -6.00 -5.57 -17.05
CA ILE A 169 -6.68 -4.96 -15.91
C ILE A 169 -8.14 -5.40 -15.97
N ASP A 170 -8.70 -5.72 -14.81
CA ASP A 170 -10.14 -5.88 -14.59
C ASP A 170 -10.69 -4.73 -13.74
N ARG A 171 -9.86 -4.12 -12.89
CA ARG A 171 -10.32 -3.07 -11.96
C ARG A 171 -9.30 -1.96 -11.77
N VAL A 172 -9.78 -0.72 -11.73
CA VAL A 172 -8.98 0.44 -11.33
C VAL A 172 -9.68 1.25 -10.24
N ARG A 173 -8.93 1.62 -9.20
CA ARG A 173 -9.40 2.48 -8.12
C ARG A 173 -8.43 3.64 -7.90
N ILE A 174 -8.93 4.86 -7.88
CA ILE A 174 -8.15 6.07 -7.57
C ILE A 174 -8.64 6.64 -6.25
N TYR A 175 -7.75 6.66 -5.27
CA TYR A 175 -8.00 7.26 -3.97
C TYR A 175 -7.32 8.63 -3.90
N VAL A 176 -8.11 9.69 -3.79
CA VAL A 176 -7.60 11.05 -3.54
C VAL A 176 -7.79 11.38 -2.07
N CYS A 177 -6.68 11.47 -1.35
CA CYS A 177 -6.67 11.49 0.12
C CYS A 177 -5.77 12.62 0.66
N PRO A 178 -6.28 13.88 0.64
CA PRO A 178 -5.71 14.95 1.44
C PRO A 178 -5.73 14.56 2.92
N TRP A 179 -4.71 14.97 3.68
CA TRP A 179 -4.69 14.65 5.11
C TRP A 179 -5.90 15.21 5.87
N GLU A 180 -6.36 16.41 5.49
CA GLU A 180 -7.39 17.16 6.22
C GLU A 180 -8.70 16.40 6.29
N THR A 181 -9.10 15.80 5.18
CA THR A 181 -10.33 15.00 5.08
C THR A 181 -10.11 13.57 5.61
N TYR A 182 -8.88 13.06 5.54
CA TYR A 182 -8.58 11.69 5.96
C TYR A 182 -8.82 11.42 7.46
N GLN A 183 -8.66 12.43 8.32
CA GLN A 183 -8.95 12.27 9.76
C GLN A 183 -10.40 11.90 10.03
N GLU A 184 -11.30 12.35 9.17
CA GLU A 184 -12.73 12.04 9.19
C GLU A 184 -13.06 10.78 8.37
N LYS A 185 -12.02 10.07 7.89
CA LYS A 185 -12.10 8.94 6.95
C LYS A 185 -12.78 9.30 5.64
N VAL A 186 -12.72 10.58 5.26
CA VAL A 186 -13.25 11.08 3.99
C VAL A 186 -12.11 11.14 2.97
N CYS A 187 -12.27 10.40 1.88
CA CYS A 187 -11.45 10.47 0.69
C CYS A 187 -12.34 10.33 -0.54
N GLN A 188 -11.94 10.91 -1.66
CA GLN A 188 -12.62 10.65 -2.92
C GLN A 188 -12.11 9.32 -3.49
N LEU A 189 -13.04 8.44 -3.85
CA LEU A 189 -12.78 7.21 -4.58
C LEU A 189 -13.39 7.34 -5.96
N ILE A 190 -12.58 7.13 -6.99
CA ILE A 190 -13.04 6.91 -8.36
C ILE A 190 -12.77 5.44 -8.67
N GLU A 191 -13.82 4.72 -9.03
CA GLU A 191 -13.73 3.31 -9.40
C GLU A 191 -14.10 3.15 -10.88
N MET A 192 -13.29 2.39 -11.60
CA MET A 192 -13.48 2.11 -13.01
C MET A 192 -13.43 0.60 -13.23
N GLU A 193 -14.37 0.15 -14.04
CA GLU A 193 -14.51 -1.20 -14.56
C GLU A 193 -14.35 -1.16 -16.09
N PRO A 194 -14.25 -2.32 -16.78
CA PRO A 194 -13.95 -2.37 -18.22
C PRO A 194 -14.93 -1.63 -19.15
N ASP A 195 -16.12 -1.29 -18.67
CA ASP A 195 -17.14 -0.53 -19.40
C ASP A 195 -16.98 0.99 -19.26
N ASN A 196 -16.04 1.48 -18.46
CA ASN A 196 -15.81 2.91 -18.26
C ASN A 196 -15.30 3.58 -19.56
N PRO A 197 -15.82 4.75 -19.96
CA PRO A 197 -15.39 5.43 -21.19
C PRO A 197 -13.89 5.79 -21.26
N SER A 198 -13.21 5.85 -20.11
CA SER A 198 -11.77 6.14 -20.02
C SER A 198 -10.91 4.87 -19.84
N TRP A 199 -11.49 3.68 -19.96
CA TRP A 199 -10.83 2.40 -19.69
C TRP A 199 -9.59 2.16 -20.53
N ASP A 200 -9.63 2.53 -21.82
CA ASP A 200 -8.57 2.26 -22.79
C ASP A 200 -7.21 2.88 -22.41
N THR A 201 -7.20 3.84 -21.49
CA THR A 201 -5.98 4.50 -21.02
C THR A 201 -5.38 3.85 -19.77
N ALA A 202 -6.11 2.92 -19.12
CA ALA A 202 -5.63 2.18 -17.97
C ALA A 202 -4.64 1.08 -18.34
N GLN A 203 -4.96 0.26 -19.34
CA GLN A 203 -4.08 -0.86 -19.75
C GLN A 203 -2.67 -0.39 -20.11
N PRO A 204 -2.47 0.66 -20.94
CA PRO A 204 -1.11 1.15 -21.24
C PRO A 204 -0.35 1.61 -20.00
N PHE A 205 -1.04 2.18 -19.00
CA PHE A 205 -0.41 2.58 -17.74
C PHE A 205 -0.01 1.36 -16.90
N TYR A 206 -0.85 0.33 -16.81
CA TYR A 206 -0.49 -0.92 -16.13
C TYR A 206 0.70 -1.63 -16.79
N ASP A 207 0.68 -1.79 -18.12
CA ASP A 207 1.77 -2.41 -18.87
C ASP A 207 3.11 -1.68 -18.63
N HIS A 208 3.05 -0.34 -18.57
CA HIS A 208 4.19 0.49 -18.22
C HIS A 208 4.71 0.18 -16.81
N LEU A 209 3.84 0.09 -15.81
CA LEU A 209 4.24 -0.25 -14.45
C LEU A 209 4.82 -1.67 -14.33
N VAL A 210 4.24 -2.64 -15.04
CA VAL A 210 4.74 -4.03 -15.11
C VAL A 210 6.13 -4.08 -15.74
N LYS A 211 6.35 -3.32 -16.82
CA LYS A 211 7.69 -3.20 -17.44
C LYS A 211 8.74 -2.70 -16.44
N TYR A 212 8.41 -1.68 -15.65
CA TYR A 212 9.31 -1.14 -14.63
C TYR A 212 9.52 -2.07 -13.45
N TYR A 213 8.50 -2.85 -13.06
CA TYR A 213 8.71 -3.95 -12.10
C TYR A 213 9.82 -4.88 -12.57
N HIS A 214 9.78 -5.32 -13.83
CA HIS A 214 10.79 -6.24 -14.36
C HIS A 214 12.17 -5.60 -14.49
N GLY A 215 12.24 -4.29 -14.75
CA GLY A 215 13.51 -3.55 -14.72
C GLY A 215 14.09 -3.46 -13.30
N TRP A 216 13.25 -3.12 -12.32
CA TRP A 216 13.68 -2.78 -10.96
C TRP A 216 13.72 -3.94 -9.98
N LYS A 217 13.15 -5.12 -10.31
CA LYS A 217 13.08 -6.24 -9.35
C LYS A 217 14.45 -6.77 -8.87
N GLY A 218 15.54 -6.44 -9.58
CA GLY A 218 16.91 -6.74 -9.17
C GLY A 218 17.67 -5.56 -8.55
N GLU A 219 17.06 -4.39 -8.42
CA GLU A 219 17.68 -3.17 -7.90
C GLU A 219 17.36 -3.01 -6.40
N ASP A 220 18.27 -3.48 -5.54
CA ASP A 220 18.07 -3.48 -4.08
C ASP A 220 17.90 -2.08 -3.48
N ASP A 221 18.51 -1.05 -4.08
CA ASP A 221 18.40 0.35 -3.65
C ASP A 221 17.00 0.93 -3.90
N ARG A 222 16.25 0.36 -4.84
CA ARG A 222 14.84 0.69 -5.11
C ARG A 222 13.89 -0.09 -4.23
N GLN A 223 14.30 -1.20 -3.64
CA GLN A 223 13.46 -1.94 -2.72
C GLN A 223 13.22 -1.09 -1.47
N TRP A 224 11.98 -0.62 -1.30
CA TRP A 224 11.61 0.08 -0.07
C TRP A 224 11.61 -0.91 1.08
N SER A 225 12.70 -0.93 1.82
CA SER A 225 12.97 -1.87 2.90
C SER A 225 12.85 -1.16 4.23
N HIS A 226 11.62 -0.74 4.57
CA HIS A 226 11.36 -0.24 5.92
C HIS A 226 11.54 -1.39 6.91
N TRP A 227 12.28 -1.16 8.00
CA TRP A 227 12.61 -2.19 8.99
C TRP A 227 11.38 -2.95 9.51
N SER A 228 10.23 -2.27 9.58
CA SER A 228 8.96 -2.85 10.05
C SER A 228 8.31 -3.83 9.08
N VAL A 229 8.73 -3.90 7.81
CA VAL A 229 8.14 -4.79 6.79
C VAL A 229 8.17 -6.26 7.23
N ARG A 230 9.19 -6.67 8.00
CA ARG A 230 9.30 -8.04 8.52
C ARG A 230 8.34 -8.37 9.68
N PHE A 231 7.69 -7.36 10.24
CA PHE A 231 6.88 -7.45 11.46
C PHE A 231 5.42 -7.06 11.26
N ILE A 232 5.00 -6.75 10.02
CA ILE A 232 3.67 -6.24 9.70
C ILE A 232 3.01 -7.21 8.73
N ASP A 233 1.83 -7.73 9.09
CA ASP A 233 1.24 -8.92 8.45
C ASP A 233 0.88 -8.75 6.97
N TYR A 234 0.54 -7.53 6.53
CA TYR A 234 0.20 -7.26 5.13
C TYR A 234 1.44 -7.16 4.22
N PHE A 235 2.65 -7.19 4.78
CA PHE A 235 3.88 -7.36 4.02
C PHE A 235 4.40 -8.79 4.17
N GLY A 236 4.76 -9.43 3.07
CA GLY A 236 5.26 -10.80 3.16
C GLY A 236 5.36 -11.51 1.82
N PRO A 237 5.63 -12.82 1.83
CA PRO A 237 5.58 -13.60 0.60
C PRO A 237 4.17 -13.56 -0.01
N ARG A 238 4.09 -13.73 -1.32
CA ARG A 238 2.84 -13.82 -2.08
C ARG A 238 1.88 -14.82 -1.43
N SER A 239 0.63 -14.43 -1.23
CA SER A 239 -0.42 -15.35 -0.76
C SER A 239 -0.79 -16.38 -1.83
N PHE A 240 -0.60 -16.03 -3.11
CA PHE A 240 -0.68 -16.94 -4.24
C PHE A 240 0.20 -16.46 -5.41
N ILE A 241 0.57 -17.38 -6.28
CA ILE A 241 1.27 -17.10 -7.54
C ILE A 241 0.38 -17.61 -8.66
N PRO A 242 -0.27 -16.73 -9.45
CA PRO A 242 -1.07 -17.17 -10.57
C PRO A 242 -0.17 -17.67 -11.71
N LYS A 243 -0.70 -18.55 -12.55
CA LYS A 243 -0.11 -18.82 -13.86
C LYS A 243 -0.09 -17.51 -14.65
N GLU A 244 0.97 -17.30 -15.43
CA GLU A 244 1.12 -16.13 -16.30
C GLU A 244 1.21 -14.80 -15.52
N SER A 245 1.61 -14.85 -14.24
CA SER A 245 1.78 -13.66 -13.42
C SER A 245 2.63 -12.59 -14.09
N SER A 246 2.12 -11.36 -14.06
CA SER A 246 2.79 -10.12 -14.47
C SER A 246 3.97 -9.78 -13.56
N PHE A 247 4.08 -10.40 -12.38
CA PHE A 247 5.09 -10.05 -11.36
C PHE A 247 5.97 -11.25 -10.97
N THR A 248 6.69 -11.81 -11.94
CA THR A 248 7.68 -12.90 -11.76
C THR A 248 9.10 -12.41 -11.55
#